data_AF-A0A7Y2ANM9-F1
#
_entry.id   AF-A0A7Y2ANM9-F1
#
_cell.length_a   1.000
_cell.length_b   1.000
_cell.length_c   1.000
_cell.angle_alpha   90.00
_cell.angle_beta   90.00
_cell.angle_gamma   90.00
#
_symmetry.space_group_name_H-M   'P 1'
#
loop_
_entity.id
_entity.type
_entity.pdbx_description
1 polymer ?
#
loop_
_entity_poly.entity_id
_entity_poly.type
_entity_poly.pdbx_seq_one_letter_code
_entity_poly.pdbx_strand_id
1 'polypeptide(L)'
;MSVSRNEHTIAESCQVSGRGYWTGQHVRVVISPAPVGTGVQLVRVDLPDQPTCIASTSNRRDTQLRTIVQNGHARFEMVEHLMAALYAMEIDNCRVEIDGEEFPGLDGSSHAYVNALQHAGLIVQASVRRRLVIDRPIRVERGNRWIQATPLSPTKKSGTHFEYRLRFNTDTPIAAQTFSFTCTPSCFAREVSRARTFVTKSQAESLRAQGVAQHVTNQELLVFDEHGPVDNKLRYQDECARHKTLDLIGDLSLTGLDIIGSITSYRGGHSLNGLLAQRLVELAALQGMMGPESQSHTNQASSCPFESDRDAA
;
A
#
# COMPACT_ATOMS: atom_id res chain seq x y z
N MET A 1 21.50 12.55 11.72
CA MET A 1 20.28 12.02 11.07
C MET A 1 19.11 12.38 11.97
N SER A 2 18.03 12.96 11.46
CA SER A 2 16.84 13.15 12.31
C SER A 2 16.15 11.79 12.46
N VAL A 3 16.26 11.22 13.66
CA VAL A 3 15.60 9.96 14.05
C VAL A 3 14.09 10.16 14.33
N SER A 4 13.62 11.38 14.14
CA SER A 4 12.23 11.77 14.27
C SER A 4 11.87 12.88 13.28
N ARG A 5 10.58 13.08 13.07
CA ARG A 5 9.98 14.30 12.52
C ARG A 5 8.75 14.62 13.34
N ASN A 6 8.09 15.75 13.08
CA ASN A 6 6.78 15.97 13.64
C ASN A 6 5.69 15.21 12.86
N GLU A 7 4.58 14.92 13.52
CA GLU A 7 3.38 14.40 12.86
C GLU A 7 2.79 15.45 11.93
N HIS A 8 2.12 15.01 10.88
CA HIS A 8 1.42 15.86 9.94
C HIS A 8 -0.03 15.41 9.70
N THR A 9 -0.85 16.39 9.35
CA THR A 9 -2.22 16.22 8.81
C THR A 9 -2.33 17.04 7.52
N ILE A 10 -3.40 16.86 6.76
CA ILE A 10 -3.76 17.77 5.65
C ILE A 10 -4.30 19.11 6.18
N ALA A 11 -4.19 20.18 5.38
CA ALA A 11 -4.64 21.52 5.78
C ALA A 11 -6.14 21.74 5.58
N GLU A 12 -6.66 21.27 4.45
CA GLU A 12 -8.08 21.34 4.09
C GLU A 12 -8.57 19.96 3.67
N SER A 13 -9.87 19.69 3.81
CA SER A 13 -10.45 18.44 3.33
C SER A 13 -10.36 18.35 1.81
N CYS A 14 -10.06 17.16 1.29
CA CYS A 14 -10.06 16.88 -0.15
C CYS A 14 -10.86 15.62 -0.46
N GLN A 15 -11.17 15.41 -1.74
CA GLN A 15 -11.98 14.28 -2.17
C GLN A 15 -11.48 13.66 -3.48
N VAL A 16 -11.76 12.38 -3.64
CA VAL A 16 -11.71 11.67 -4.92
C VAL A 16 -12.96 10.82 -5.07
N SER A 17 -13.43 10.66 -6.30
CA SER A 17 -14.56 9.79 -6.61
C SER A 17 -14.22 8.92 -7.81
N GLY A 18 -14.72 7.69 -7.80
CA GLY A 18 -14.49 6.75 -8.89
C GLY A 18 -15.24 5.46 -8.67
N ARG A 19 -14.93 4.46 -9.49
CA ARG A 19 -15.56 3.14 -9.42
C ARG A 19 -14.58 2.13 -8.83
N GLY A 20 -15.05 1.29 -7.91
CA GLY A 20 -14.29 0.14 -7.41
C GLY A 20 -14.16 -0.93 -8.50
N TYR A 21 -13.03 -1.60 -8.59
CA TYR A 21 -12.81 -2.64 -9.60
C TYR A 21 -13.64 -3.88 -9.33
N TRP A 22 -13.76 -4.29 -8.07
CA TRP A 22 -14.38 -5.55 -7.70
C TRP A 22 -15.88 -5.42 -7.51
N THR A 23 -16.30 -4.44 -6.74
CA THR A 23 -17.71 -4.16 -6.47
C THR A 23 -18.39 -3.51 -7.66
N GLY A 24 -17.64 -2.79 -8.50
CA GLY A 24 -18.20 -1.97 -9.57
C GLY A 24 -19.11 -0.86 -9.05
N GLN A 25 -19.03 -0.48 -7.78
CA GLN A 25 -19.81 0.62 -7.22
C GLN A 25 -19.08 1.94 -7.39
N HIS A 26 -19.84 3.00 -7.68
CA HIS A 26 -19.31 4.36 -7.61
C HIS A 26 -19.24 4.79 -6.15
N VAL A 27 -18.06 5.24 -5.73
CA VAL A 27 -17.76 5.67 -4.37
C VAL A 27 -17.13 7.05 -4.38
N ARG A 28 -17.41 7.82 -3.33
CA ARG A 28 -16.79 9.08 -2.97
C ARG A 28 -15.96 8.87 -1.72
N VAL A 29 -14.70 9.28 -1.78
CA VAL A 29 -13.78 9.28 -0.65
C VAL A 29 -13.50 10.72 -0.25
N VAL A 30 -13.69 11.06 1.01
CA VAL A 30 -13.36 12.37 1.59
C VAL A 30 -12.26 12.17 2.64
N ILE A 31 -11.15 12.89 2.49
CA ILE A 31 -10.03 12.88 3.43
C ILE A 31 -10.07 14.21 4.15
N SER A 32 -10.18 14.18 5.48
CA SER A 32 -10.25 15.37 6.33
C SER A 32 -9.11 15.42 7.36
N PRO A 33 -8.69 16.62 7.79
CA PRO A 33 -7.68 16.76 8.83
C PRO A 33 -8.09 16.03 10.13
N ALA A 34 -7.10 15.52 10.88
CA ALA A 34 -7.36 14.91 12.18
C ALA A 34 -6.35 15.34 13.26
N PRO A 35 -6.74 15.31 14.55
CA PRO A 35 -5.82 15.60 15.66
C PRO A 35 -4.63 14.65 15.73
N VAL A 36 -3.60 15.09 16.45
CA VAL A 36 -2.41 14.28 16.80
C VAL A 36 -2.82 12.91 17.34
N GLY A 37 -2.08 11.88 16.93
CA GLY A 37 -2.27 10.51 17.42
C GLY A 37 -3.51 9.79 16.89
N THR A 38 -4.28 10.39 15.98
CA THR A 38 -5.44 9.74 15.35
C THR A 38 -5.01 8.57 14.46
N GLY A 39 -3.88 8.70 13.77
CA GLY A 39 -3.53 7.82 12.66
C GLY A 39 -4.46 8.02 11.47
N VAL A 40 -4.53 7.01 10.60
CA VAL A 40 -5.48 6.98 9.47
C VAL A 40 -6.75 6.27 9.93
N GLN A 41 -7.80 7.04 10.24
CA GLN A 41 -9.10 6.52 10.64
C GLN A 41 -10.03 6.41 9.44
N LEU A 42 -10.39 5.18 9.06
CA LEU A 42 -11.32 4.89 7.99
C LEU A 42 -12.76 4.82 8.52
N VAL A 43 -13.73 5.36 7.78
CA VAL A 43 -15.14 5.45 8.18
C VAL A 43 -16.07 5.08 7.03
N ARG A 44 -17.00 4.14 7.28
CA ARG A 44 -18.09 3.77 6.35
C ARG A 44 -19.28 4.68 6.57
N VAL A 45 -19.38 5.77 5.82
CA VAL A 45 -20.45 6.77 6.00
C VAL A 45 -21.80 6.35 5.39
N ASP A 46 -21.79 5.32 4.56
CA ASP A 46 -22.98 4.71 3.95
C ASP A 46 -23.75 3.79 4.92
N LEU A 47 -23.13 3.35 6.01
CA LEU A 47 -23.73 2.43 6.97
C LEU A 47 -24.35 3.16 8.17
N PRO A 48 -25.40 2.58 8.80
CA PRO A 48 -25.87 3.02 10.12
C PRO A 48 -24.71 3.04 11.12
N ASP A 49 -24.74 4.01 12.04
CA ASP A 49 -23.74 4.22 13.09
C ASP A 49 -22.31 4.56 12.60
N GLN A 50 -22.10 4.68 11.29
CA GLN A 50 -20.84 5.07 10.64
C GLN A 50 -19.61 4.35 11.24
N PRO A 51 -19.54 3.01 11.16
CA PRO A 51 -18.53 2.25 11.86
C PRO A 51 -17.13 2.61 11.35
N THR A 52 -16.15 2.59 12.26
CA THR A 52 -14.79 3.08 12.01
C THR A 52 -13.74 1.99 12.17
N CYS A 53 -12.60 2.15 11.50
CA CYS A 53 -11.44 1.28 11.64
C CYS A 53 -10.15 2.08 11.52
N ILE A 54 -9.20 1.88 12.43
CA ILE A 54 -7.83 2.39 12.25
C ILE A 54 -7.12 1.51 11.22
N ALA A 55 -6.52 2.13 10.20
CA ALA A 55 -5.72 1.44 9.20
C ALA A 55 -4.41 0.93 9.82
N SER A 56 -4.46 -0.26 10.40
CA SER A 56 -3.34 -0.88 11.12
C SER A 56 -3.11 -2.34 10.70
N THR A 57 -1.92 -2.87 11.00
CA THR A 57 -1.60 -4.29 10.82
C THR A 57 -2.53 -5.23 11.60
N SER A 58 -3.03 -4.83 12.77
CA SER A 58 -3.98 -5.63 13.57
C SER A 58 -5.36 -5.76 12.92
N ASN A 59 -5.78 -4.75 12.17
CA ASN A 59 -7.04 -4.74 11.43
C ASN A 59 -6.89 -5.26 10.00
N ARG A 60 -5.67 -5.54 9.54
CA ARG A 60 -5.40 -6.09 8.22
C ARG A 60 -5.97 -7.51 8.09
N ARG A 61 -6.54 -7.83 6.93
CA ARG A 61 -6.95 -9.19 6.54
C ARG A 61 -6.33 -9.55 5.20
N ASP A 62 -5.85 -10.78 5.09
CA ASP A 62 -5.32 -11.30 3.83
C ASP A 62 -6.47 -11.61 2.86
N THR A 63 -6.28 -11.22 1.62
CA THR A 63 -7.12 -11.63 0.50
C THR A 63 -6.26 -11.64 -0.77
N GLN A 64 -6.74 -12.31 -1.82
CA GLN A 64 -6.04 -12.34 -3.08
C GLN A 64 -6.18 -10.99 -3.79
N LEU A 65 -5.08 -10.55 -4.43
CA LEU A 65 -4.97 -9.38 -5.31
C LEU A 65 -5.18 -7.99 -4.66
N ARG A 66 -5.43 -7.90 -3.35
CA ARG A 66 -5.62 -6.61 -2.66
C ARG A 66 -5.38 -6.70 -1.16
N THR A 67 -5.40 -5.57 -0.47
CA THR A 67 -5.39 -5.51 1.00
C THR A 67 -6.74 -5.05 1.55
N ILE A 68 -7.15 -5.68 2.65
CA ILE A 68 -8.38 -5.37 3.38
C ILE A 68 -8.03 -4.91 4.79
N VAL A 69 -8.75 -3.90 5.25
CA VAL A 69 -8.75 -3.45 6.65
C VAL A 69 -10.17 -3.60 7.19
N GLN A 70 -10.30 -4.24 8.36
CA GLN A 70 -11.60 -4.50 8.96
C GLN A 70 -11.60 -4.45 10.48
N ASN A 71 -12.59 -3.78 11.06
CA ASN A 71 -12.96 -3.83 12.47
C ASN A 71 -14.47 -3.93 12.63
N GLY A 72 -14.98 -5.07 13.12
CA GLY A 72 -16.41 -5.34 13.17
C GLY A 72 -17.07 -5.20 11.80
N HIS A 73 -18.07 -4.32 11.71
CA HIS A 73 -18.79 -3.98 10.47
C HIS A 73 -18.07 -2.96 9.58
N ALA A 74 -17.02 -2.27 10.08
CA ALA A 74 -16.22 -1.36 9.28
C ALA A 74 -15.24 -2.17 8.43
N ARG A 75 -15.57 -2.40 7.17
CA ARG A 75 -14.75 -3.14 6.21
C ARG A 75 -14.39 -2.25 5.02
N PHE A 76 -13.12 -2.31 4.63
CA PHE A 76 -12.51 -1.49 3.58
C PHE A 76 -11.60 -2.35 2.70
N GLU A 77 -11.82 -2.36 1.39
CA GLU A 77 -11.04 -3.09 0.40
C GLU A 77 -10.25 -2.15 -0.53
N MET A 78 -9.17 -2.65 -1.15
CA MET A 78 -8.31 -1.88 -2.07
C MET A 78 -7.65 -0.65 -1.39
N VAL A 79 -7.27 -0.77 -0.12
CA VAL A 79 -6.74 0.35 0.67
C VAL A 79 -5.32 0.77 0.24
N GLU A 80 -4.56 -0.13 -0.36
CA GLU A 80 -3.12 -0.02 -0.64
C GLU A 80 -2.74 1.25 -1.42
N HIS A 81 -3.53 1.68 -2.42
CA HIS A 81 -3.19 2.86 -3.21
C HIS A 81 -3.33 4.17 -2.43
N LEU A 82 -4.41 4.31 -1.65
CA LEU A 82 -4.59 5.45 -0.76
C LEU A 82 -3.52 5.45 0.32
N MET A 83 -3.30 4.30 0.96
CA MET A 83 -2.33 4.14 2.02
C MET A 83 -0.91 4.45 1.56
N ALA A 84 -0.55 4.08 0.32
CA ALA A 84 0.73 4.45 -0.29
C ALA A 84 0.87 5.96 -0.46
N ALA A 85 -0.19 6.63 -0.91
CA ALA A 85 -0.22 8.09 -1.07
C ALA A 85 -0.09 8.81 0.28
N LEU A 86 -0.86 8.40 1.29
CA LEU A 86 -0.80 9.00 2.64
C LEU A 86 0.60 8.86 3.25
N TYR A 87 1.18 7.65 3.20
CA TYR A 87 2.51 7.39 3.73
C TYR A 87 3.58 8.21 3.03
N ALA A 88 3.61 8.17 1.69
CA ALA A 88 4.68 8.80 0.93
C ALA A 88 4.60 10.33 0.95
N MET A 89 3.39 10.88 1.12
CA MET A 89 3.15 12.31 1.32
C MET A 89 3.30 12.74 2.79
N GLU A 90 3.74 11.82 3.66
CA GLU A 90 3.96 12.03 5.10
C GLU A 90 2.72 12.53 5.86
N ILE A 91 1.51 12.06 5.49
CA ILE A 91 0.26 12.33 6.22
C ILE A 91 0.05 11.23 7.28
N ASP A 92 0.11 11.61 8.56
CA ASP A 92 -0.01 10.67 9.67
C ASP A 92 -1.43 10.58 10.22
N ASN A 93 -2.09 11.74 10.31
CA ASN A 93 -3.38 11.87 10.95
C ASN A 93 -4.40 12.37 9.92
N CYS A 94 -5.39 11.54 9.62
CA CYS A 94 -6.53 11.95 8.82
C CYS A 94 -7.74 11.07 9.10
N ARG A 95 -8.92 11.64 8.87
CA ARG A 95 -10.18 10.89 8.83
C ARG A 95 -10.59 10.70 7.38
N VAL A 96 -10.74 9.44 6.97
CA VAL A 96 -11.07 9.03 5.61
C VAL A 96 -12.48 8.45 5.60
N GLU A 97 -13.41 9.20 5.04
CA GLU A 97 -14.79 8.76 4.84
C GLU A 97 -14.97 8.16 3.45
N ILE A 98 -15.69 7.06 3.36
CA ILE A 98 -16.08 6.44 2.10
C ILE A 98 -17.52 5.94 2.18
N ASP A 99 -18.30 6.14 1.12
CA ASP A 99 -19.69 5.72 0.99
C ASP A 99 -19.86 4.37 0.27
N GLY A 100 -18.91 3.47 0.51
CA GLY A 100 -18.90 2.10 0.00
C GLY A 100 -17.73 1.31 0.59
N GLU A 101 -17.71 0.01 0.30
CA GLU A 101 -16.72 -0.91 0.91
C GLU A 101 -15.35 -0.89 0.24
N GLU A 102 -15.28 -0.54 -1.04
CA GLU A 102 -14.06 -0.62 -1.84
C GLU A 102 -13.59 0.78 -2.24
N PHE A 103 -12.32 1.10 -2.01
CA PHE A 103 -11.73 2.33 -2.52
C PHE A 103 -11.74 2.35 -4.06
N PRO A 104 -11.97 3.51 -4.70
CA PRO A 104 -12.07 3.58 -6.16
C PRO A 104 -10.74 3.21 -6.80
N GLY A 105 -10.78 2.41 -7.87
CA GLY A 105 -9.58 2.03 -8.62
C GLY A 105 -8.97 3.20 -9.42
N LEU A 106 -9.79 4.22 -9.72
CA LEU A 106 -9.40 5.44 -10.45
C LEU A 106 -8.72 5.07 -11.78
N ASP A 107 -7.53 5.63 -12.06
CA ASP A 107 -6.77 5.27 -13.27
C ASP A 107 -5.85 4.06 -13.08
N GLY A 108 -6.01 3.33 -11.96
CA GLY A 108 -5.17 2.20 -11.54
C GLY A 108 -3.94 2.56 -10.75
N SER A 109 -3.71 3.85 -10.49
CA SER A 109 -2.55 4.34 -9.75
C SER A 109 -2.95 5.16 -8.52
N SER A 110 -1.98 5.58 -7.72
CA SER A 110 -2.20 6.50 -6.58
C SER A 110 -2.25 7.98 -7.01
N HIS A 111 -2.16 8.30 -8.30
CA HIS A 111 -1.91 9.66 -8.75
C HIS A 111 -3.01 10.65 -8.36
N ALA A 112 -4.27 10.24 -8.48
CA ALA A 112 -5.40 11.08 -8.10
C ALA A 112 -5.43 11.37 -6.58
N TYR A 113 -5.07 10.40 -5.74
CA TYR A 113 -4.89 10.62 -4.30
C TYR A 113 -3.75 11.61 -4.03
N VAL A 114 -2.59 11.41 -4.66
CA VAL A 114 -1.44 12.32 -4.49
C VAL A 114 -1.80 13.75 -4.90
N ASN A 115 -2.48 13.92 -6.03
CA ASN A 115 -2.93 15.25 -6.47
C ASN A 115 -3.88 15.87 -5.44
N ALA A 116 -4.88 15.13 -4.96
CA ALA A 116 -5.82 15.65 -3.96
C ALA A 116 -5.10 16.08 -2.66
N LEU A 117 -4.15 15.27 -2.17
CA LEU A 117 -3.35 15.58 -0.98
C LEU A 117 -2.42 16.79 -1.18
N GLN A 118 -1.82 16.94 -2.38
CA GLN A 118 -0.98 18.10 -2.68
C GLN A 118 -1.78 19.41 -2.69
N HIS A 119 -2.99 19.39 -3.26
CA HIS A 119 -3.87 20.56 -3.27
C HIS A 119 -4.41 20.88 -1.86
N ALA A 120 -4.70 19.86 -1.06
CA ALA A 120 -5.14 19.99 0.33
C ALA A 120 -4.11 20.66 1.25
N GLY A 121 -2.83 20.65 0.86
CA GLY A 121 -1.74 21.15 1.69
C GLY A 121 -1.46 20.27 2.92
N LEU A 122 -0.36 20.58 3.60
CA LEU A 122 0.11 19.84 4.78
C LEU A 122 0.28 20.79 5.96
N ILE A 123 -0.19 20.36 7.14
CA ILE A 123 0.00 21.03 8.42
C ILE A 123 0.89 20.16 9.30
N VAL A 124 1.95 20.78 9.82
CA VAL A 124 2.82 20.18 10.83
C VAL A 124 2.17 20.31 12.20
N GLN A 125 2.02 19.19 12.90
CA GLN A 125 1.47 19.12 14.26
C GLN A 125 2.60 19.10 15.30
N ALA A 126 2.30 19.43 16.56
CA ALA A 126 3.33 19.59 17.59
C ALA A 126 3.91 18.28 18.15
N SER A 127 3.36 17.12 17.77
CA SER A 127 3.79 15.81 18.27
C SER A 127 4.99 15.27 17.48
N VAL A 128 5.93 14.66 18.21
CA VAL A 128 7.12 14.03 17.61
C VAL A 128 6.80 12.59 17.21
N ARG A 129 7.01 12.28 15.95
CA ARG A 129 6.96 10.94 15.38
C ARG A 129 8.37 10.35 15.33
N ARG A 130 8.62 9.33 16.15
CA ARG A 130 9.87 8.55 16.11
C ARG A 130 9.90 7.67 14.86
N ARG A 131 11.08 7.51 14.26
CA ARG A 131 11.30 6.64 13.11
C ARG A 131 11.96 5.33 13.55
N LEU A 132 11.49 4.21 13.03
CA LEU A 132 12.04 2.88 13.23
C LEU A 132 13.35 2.75 12.45
N VAL A 133 14.47 2.61 13.17
CA VAL A 133 15.77 2.35 12.54
C VAL A 133 15.97 0.85 12.42
N ILE A 134 16.14 0.37 11.19
CA ILE A 134 16.48 -1.03 10.94
C ILE A 134 17.95 -1.24 11.34
N ASP A 135 18.17 -1.92 12.47
CA ASP A 135 19.50 -2.19 13.03
C ASP A 135 20.11 -3.51 12.56
N ARG A 136 19.29 -4.42 12.01
CA ARG A 136 19.70 -5.74 11.52
C ARG A 136 18.81 -6.20 10.37
N PRO A 137 19.30 -7.11 9.50
CA PRO A 137 18.47 -7.71 8.47
C PRO A 137 17.26 -8.46 9.05
N ILE A 138 16.07 -8.20 8.50
CA ILE A 138 14.84 -8.95 8.76
C ILE A 138 14.36 -9.47 7.42
N ARG A 139 14.25 -10.80 7.29
CA ARG A 139 13.84 -11.44 6.04
C ARG A 139 12.62 -12.34 6.27
N VAL A 140 11.67 -12.24 5.36
CA VAL A 140 10.52 -13.14 5.26
C VAL A 140 10.55 -13.83 3.91
N GLU A 141 10.35 -15.15 3.90
CA GLU A 141 10.45 -15.97 2.70
C GLU A 141 9.33 -17.01 2.63
N ARG A 142 8.84 -17.23 1.41
CA ARG A 142 7.81 -18.23 1.05
C ARG A 142 8.19 -18.81 -0.31
N GLY A 143 8.66 -20.06 -0.33
CA GLY A 143 9.13 -20.70 -1.56
C GLY A 143 10.28 -19.91 -2.20
N ASN A 144 10.09 -19.47 -3.45
CA ASN A 144 11.08 -18.68 -4.20
C ASN A 144 10.85 -17.15 -4.12
N ARG A 145 9.94 -16.70 -3.25
CA ARG A 145 9.56 -15.29 -3.06
C ARG A 145 10.04 -14.80 -1.70
N TRP A 146 10.56 -13.59 -1.63
CA TRP A 146 11.05 -13.03 -0.37
C TRP A 146 10.95 -11.52 -0.31
N ILE A 147 10.94 -11.01 0.91
CA ILE A 147 11.05 -9.59 1.20
C ILE A 147 11.98 -9.40 2.40
N GLN A 148 12.79 -8.34 2.36
CA GLN A 148 13.83 -8.11 3.35
C GLN A 148 13.97 -6.63 3.69
N ALA A 149 13.98 -6.31 4.98
CA ALA A 149 14.45 -5.03 5.50
C ALA A 149 15.91 -5.15 5.94
N THR A 150 16.72 -4.13 5.67
CA THR A 150 18.14 -4.05 6.04
C THR A 150 18.50 -2.66 6.53
N PRO A 151 19.57 -2.51 7.33
CA PRO A 151 20.13 -1.20 7.63
C PRO A 151 20.44 -0.41 6.36
N LEU A 152 20.32 0.92 6.41
CA LEU A 152 20.74 1.78 5.31
C LEU A 152 22.23 1.59 5.03
N SER A 153 22.58 1.54 3.74
CA SER A 153 23.97 1.61 3.31
C SER A 153 24.63 2.88 3.84
N PRO A 154 25.93 2.86 4.23
CA PRO A 154 26.66 4.04 4.68
C PRO A 154 26.60 5.24 3.72
N THR A 155 26.34 5.00 2.43
CA THR A 155 26.21 6.04 1.40
C THR A 155 24.86 6.77 1.40
N LYS A 156 23.82 6.20 2.04
CA LYS A 156 22.47 6.78 2.13
C LYS A 156 22.27 7.37 3.53
N LYS A 157 21.99 8.68 3.58
CA LYS A 157 22.02 9.46 4.83
C LYS A 157 20.71 9.44 5.64
N SER A 158 19.56 9.10 5.04
CA SER A 158 18.26 9.10 5.73
C SER A 158 17.13 8.54 4.86
N GLY A 159 16.01 8.16 5.51
CA GLY A 159 14.75 7.80 4.87
C GLY A 159 14.63 6.31 4.54
N THR A 160 13.52 5.93 3.91
CA THR A 160 13.29 4.55 3.46
C THR A 160 13.73 4.42 2.01
N HIS A 161 14.60 3.47 1.72
CA HIS A 161 14.91 3.07 0.36
C HIS A 161 14.10 1.82 0.00
N PHE A 162 13.42 1.85 -1.15
CA PHE A 162 12.69 0.71 -1.66
C PHE A 162 13.36 0.18 -2.92
N GLU A 163 13.42 -1.14 -3.04
CA GLU A 163 13.73 -1.84 -4.27
C GLU A 163 12.71 -2.97 -4.48
N TYR A 164 12.15 -3.03 -5.69
CA TYR A 164 11.29 -4.12 -6.08
C TYR A 164 11.85 -4.81 -7.31
N ARG A 165 12.06 -6.13 -7.20
CA ARG A 165 12.52 -7.02 -8.26
C ARG A 165 11.36 -7.87 -8.73
N LEU A 166 10.71 -7.42 -9.80
CA LEU A 166 9.63 -8.13 -10.44
C LEU A 166 10.21 -9.24 -11.32
N ARG A 167 9.84 -10.48 -11.00
CA ARG A 167 10.12 -11.66 -11.81
C ARG A 167 8.91 -12.58 -11.71
N PHE A 168 8.50 -13.10 -12.83
CA PHE A 168 7.45 -14.11 -12.93
C PHE A 168 8.09 -15.41 -13.45
N ASN A 169 7.34 -16.51 -13.41
CA ASN A 169 7.82 -17.78 -14.00
C ASN A 169 7.92 -17.63 -15.54
N THR A 170 8.49 -18.61 -16.24
CA THR A 170 8.81 -18.49 -17.68
C THR A 170 7.62 -18.20 -18.60
N ASP A 171 6.40 -18.51 -18.18
CA ASP A 171 5.20 -18.42 -19.01
C ASP A 171 4.36 -17.17 -18.68
N THR A 172 4.95 -15.98 -18.84
CA THR A 172 4.24 -14.71 -18.68
C THR A 172 4.62 -13.69 -19.77
N PRO A 173 3.67 -12.87 -20.24
CA PRO A 173 3.97 -11.76 -21.13
C PRO A 173 4.71 -10.60 -20.43
N ILE A 174 4.75 -10.56 -19.09
CA ILE A 174 5.31 -9.44 -18.35
C ILE A 174 6.79 -9.68 -18.09
N ALA A 175 7.61 -8.87 -18.75
CA ALA A 175 9.06 -8.95 -18.61
C ALA A 175 9.54 -8.68 -17.18
N ALA A 176 10.68 -9.29 -16.86
CA ALA A 176 11.48 -9.00 -15.69
C ALA A 176 11.78 -7.50 -15.53
N GLN A 177 11.43 -6.90 -14.40
CA GLN A 177 11.69 -5.48 -14.11
C GLN A 177 12.35 -5.29 -12.75
N THR A 178 13.09 -4.20 -12.57
CA THR A 178 13.65 -3.83 -11.28
C THR A 178 13.59 -2.32 -11.13
N PHE A 179 13.02 -1.86 -10.03
CA PHE A 179 12.92 -0.45 -9.70
C PHE A 179 13.46 -0.22 -8.30
N SER A 180 14.24 0.85 -8.11
CA SER A 180 14.73 1.25 -6.79
C SER A 180 14.68 2.77 -6.64
N PHE A 181 14.29 3.26 -5.47
CA PHE A 181 14.26 4.68 -5.19
C PHE A 181 14.28 4.99 -3.69
N THR A 182 14.63 6.21 -3.33
CA THR A 182 14.50 6.72 -1.95
C THR A 182 13.16 7.44 -1.82
N CYS A 183 12.33 6.99 -0.88
CA CYS A 183 11.00 7.53 -0.69
C CYS A 183 11.05 8.91 -0.04
N THR A 184 10.54 9.89 -0.77
CA THR A 184 10.26 11.26 -0.31
C THR A 184 8.97 11.69 -1.03
N PRO A 185 8.22 12.68 -0.50
CA PRO A 185 7.01 13.15 -1.17
C PRO A 185 7.20 13.51 -2.64
N SER A 186 8.29 14.24 -2.96
CA SER A 186 8.60 14.65 -4.33
C SER A 186 9.00 13.47 -5.23
N CYS A 187 9.81 12.53 -4.74
CA CYS A 187 10.20 11.37 -5.53
C CYS A 187 9.02 10.42 -5.74
N PHE A 188 8.17 10.18 -4.74
CA PHE A 188 7.00 9.33 -4.90
C PHE A 188 6.01 9.91 -5.91
N ALA A 189 5.69 11.21 -5.80
CA ALA A 189 4.79 11.88 -6.72
C ALA A 189 5.27 11.75 -8.18
N ARG A 190 6.57 11.96 -8.43
CA ARG A 190 7.16 11.92 -9.78
C ARG A 190 7.37 10.50 -10.32
N GLU A 191 7.86 9.59 -9.48
CA GLU A 191 8.41 8.31 -9.94
C GLU A 191 7.46 7.13 -9.75
N VAL A 192 6.53 7.20 -8.79
CA VAL A 192 5.74 6.03 -8.37
C VAL A 192 4.24 6.26 -8.50
N SER A 193 3.75 7.44 -8.14
CA SER A 193 2.32 7.70 -7.97
C SER A 193 1.47 7.38 -9.21
N ARG A 194 2.04 7.49 -10.41
CA ARG A 194 1.34 7.25 -11.69
C ARG A 194 1.45 5.82 -12.21
N ALA A 195 2.15 4.92 -11.52
CA ALA A 195 2.32 3.55 -11.97
C ALA A 195 1.03 2.75 -11.75
N ARG A 196 0.44 2.26 -12.85
CA ARG A 196 -0.87 1.62 -12.81
C ARG A 196 -0.79 0.15 -12.46
N THR A 197 -1.86 -0.34 -11.85
CA THR A 197 -2.09 -1.76 -11.66
C THR A 197 -2.16 -2.49 -12.98
N PHE A 198 -1.84 -3.78 -12.95
CA PHE A 198 -1.65 -4.57 -14.14
C PHE A 198 -2.02 -6.04 -13.92
N VAL A 199 -2.42 -6.70 -14.99
CA VAL A 199 -2.72 -8.13 -15.06
C VAL A 199 -2.34 -8.67 -16.43
N THR A 200 -2.19 -9.99 -16.55
CA THR A 200 -2.17 -10.65 -17.86
C THR A 200 -3.56 -10.68 -18.48
N LYS A 201 -3.64 -10.82 -19.81
CA LYS A 201 -4.89 -10.97 -20.55
C LYS A 201 -5.71 -12.16 -20.04
N SER A 202 -5.07 -13.29 -19.76
CA SER A 202 -5.73 -14.47 -19.21
C SER A 202 -6.36 -14.20 -17.83
N GLN A 203 -5.66 -13.48 -16.95
CA GLN A 203 -6.22 -13.07 -15.66
C GLN A 203 -7.37 -12.08 -15.84
N ALA A 204 -7.24 -11.09 -16.72
CA ALA A 204 -8.32 -10.15 -17.02
C ALA A 204 -9.58 -10.85 -17.53
N GLU A 205 -9.43 -11.81 -18.45
CA GLU A 205 -10.52 -12.65 -18.96
C GLU A 205 -11.16 -13.50 -17.85
N SER A 206 -10.34 -14.11 -16.99
CA SER A 206 -10.82 -14.88 -15.84
C SER A 206 -11.61 -14.02 -14.85
N LEU A 207 -11.13 -12.83 -14.51
CA LEU A 207 -11.83 -11.90 -13.61
C LEU A 207 -13.17 -11.47 -14.23
N ARG A 208 -13.17 -11.08 -15.51
CA ARG A 208 -14.37 -10.65 -16.23
C ARG A 208 -15.40 -11.78 -16.36
N ALA A 209 -14.95 -13.01 -16.57
CA ALA A 209 -15.81 -14.19 -16.61
C ALA A 209 -16.48 -14.49 -15.25
N GLN A 210 -15.85 -14.09 -14.14
CA GLN A 210 -16.42 -14.16 -12.78
C GLN A 210 -17.31 -12.96 -12.43
N GLY A 211 -17.54 -12.02 -13.35
CA GLY A 211 -18.30 -10.80 -13.10
C GLY A 211 -17.50 -9.65 -12.49
N VAL A 212 -16.19 -9.83 -12.27
CA VAL A 212 -15.30 -8.87 -11.64
C VAL A 212 -14.68 -7.95 -12.70
N ALA A 213 -14.56 -6.65 -12.41
CA ALA A 213 -13.90 -5.66 -13.29
C ALA A 213 -14.41 -5.62 -14.75
N GLN A 214 -15.66 -6.01 -15.02
CA GLN A 214 -16.25 -6.00 -16.36
C GLN A 214 -16.32 -4.61 -17.00
N HIS A 215 -16.37 -3.57 -16.16
CA HIS A 215 -16.43 -2.18 -16.57
C HIS A 215 -15.05 -1.53 -16.70
N VAL A 216 -13.99 -2.20 -16.25
CA VAL A 216 -12.64 -1.64 -16.17
C VAL A 216 -11.98 -1.70 -17.55
N THR A 217 -11.61 -0.54 -18.04
CA THR A 217 -10.97 -0.39 -19.34
C THR A 217 -9.48 -0.71 -19.26
N ASN A 218 -8.87 -1.05 -20.39
CA ASN A 218 -7.42 -1.26 -20.44
C ASN A 218 -6.64 0.04 -20.15
N GLN A 219 -7.28 1.22 -20.15
CA GLN A 219 -6.65 2.49 -19.76
C GLN A 219 -6.44 2.61 -18.25
N GLU A 220 -7.39 2.06 -17.48
CA GLU A 220 -7.42 2.05 -16.01
C GLU A 220 -6.64 0.87 -15.44
N LEU A 221 -6.67 -0.29 -16.09
CA LEU A 221 -5.93 -1.49 -15.71
C LEU A 221 -5.04 -1.94 -16.87
N LEU A 222 -3.73 -1.98 -16.67
CA LEU A 222 -2.81 -2.44 -17.71
C LEU A 222 -2.99 -3.94 -17.95
N VAL A 223 -3.47 -4.31 -19.12
CA VAL A 223 -3.61 -5.71 -19.53
C VAL A 223 -2.46 -6.07 -20.47
N PHE A 224 -1.74 -7.15 -20.18
CA PHE A 224 -0.61 -7.64 -20.99
C PHE A 224 -0.95 -8.93 -21.73
N ASP A 225 -0.63 -8.99 -23.02
CA ASP A 225 -0.56 -10.21 -23.82
C ASP A 225 0.87 -10.43 -24.35
N GLU A 226 1.09 -11.48 -25.16
CA GLU A 226 2.41 -11.81 -25.71
C GLU A 226 3.10 -10.67 -26.50
N HIS A 227 2.37 -9.63 -26.90
CA HIS A 227 2.88 -8.47 -27.63
C HIS A 227 3.10 -7.23 -26.73
N GLY A 228 2.77 -7.32 -25.44
CA GLY A 228 2.90 -6.25 -24.46
C GLY A 228 1.55 -5.68 -24.00
N PRO A 229 1.48 -4.40 -23.63
CA PRO A 229 0.23 -3.78 -23.18
C PRO A 229 -0.82 -3.70 -24.29
N VAL A 230 -2.04 -4.15 -24.01
CA VAL A 230 -3.17 -4.18 -24.94
C VAL A 230 -3.91 -2.85 -24.93
N ASP A 231 -4.07 -2.22 -26.10
CA ASP A 231 -4.77 -0.94 -26.29
C ASP A 231 -4.34 0.18 -25.33
N ASN A 232 -3.10 0.13 -24.85
CA ASN A 232 -2.53 1.08 -23.92
C ASN A 232 -1.01 1.18 -24.12
N LYS A 233 -0.38 2.17 -23.49
CA LYS A 233 1.08 2.34 -23.48
C LYS A 233 1.56 2.47 -22.04
N LEU A 234 2.75 1.97 -21.76
CA LEU A 234 3.36 2.18 -20.45
C LEU A 234 3.69 3.67 -20.24
N ARG A 235 3.46 4.15 -19.03
CA ARG A 235 3.91 5.45 -18.52
C ARG A 235 5.39 5.41 -18.16
N TYR A 236 5.89 4.23 -17.77
CA TYR A 236 7.30 3.96 -17.46
C TYR A 236 7.71 2.62 -18.07
N GLN A 237 8.96 2.49 -18.52
CA GLN A 237 9.45 1.20 -19.05
C GLN A 237 9.36 0.07 -17.99
N ASP A 238 9.49 0.41 -16.72
CA ASP A 238 9.41 -0.45 -15.54
C ASP A 238 8.13 -0.20 -14.71
N GLU A 239 7.02 0.17 -15.35
CA GLU A 239 5.76 0.54 -14.69
C GLU A 239 5.23 -0.56 -13.74
N CYS A 240 5.38 -1.84 -14.09
CA CYS A 240 4.91 -2.95 -13.25
C CYS A 240 5.72 -3.05 -11.95
N ALA A 241 7.06 -2.91 -12.00
CA ALA A 241 7.89 -2.88 -10.79
C ALA A 241 7.63 -1.63 -9.93
N ARG A 242 7.38 -0.48 -10.54
CA ARG A 242 6.97 0.75 -9.84
C ARG A 242 5.62 0.57 -9.15
N HIS A 243 4.64 -0.06 -9.81
CA HIS A 243 3.35 -0.33 -9.23
C HIS A 243 3.45 -1.33 -8.07
N LYS A 244 4.21 -2.42 -8.20
CA LYS A 244 4.44 -3.32 -7.04
C LYS A 244 5.20 -2.63 -5.90
N THR A 245 5.99 -1.59 -6.19
CA THR A 245 6.60 -0.74 -5.15
C THR A 245 5.55 0.14 -4.47
N LEU A 246 4.59 0.68 -5.23
CA LEU A 246 3.43 1.40 -4.70
C LEU A 246 2.63 0.51 -3.73
N ASP A 247 2.27 -0.71 -4.14
CA ASP A 247 1.57 -1.69 -3.29
C ASP A 247 2.35 -1.96 -2.00
N LEU A 248 3.66 -2.19 -2.13
CA LEU A 248 4.54 -2.45 -1.00
C LEU A 248 4.54 -1.29 0.01
N ILE A 249 4.61 -0.05 -0.46
CA ILE A 249 4.54 1.13 0.40
C ILE A 249 3.18 1.20 1.09
N GLY A 250 2.09 0.96 0.34
CA GLY A 250 0.73 0.93 0.86
C GLY A 250 0.55 -0.10 1.99
N ASP A 251 0.96 -1.34 1.75
CA ASP A 251 0.86 -2.41 2.75
C ASP A 251 1.70 -2.15 4.00
N LEU A 252 2.94 -1.67 3.83
CA LEU A 252 3.82 -1.39 4.97
C LEU A 252 3.38 -0.15 5.75
N SER A 253 2.66 0.79 5.13
CA SER A 253 2.14 1.95 5.86
C SER A 253 1.15 1.56 6.97
N LEU A 254 0.49 0.41 6.87
CA LEU A 254 -0.38 -0.13 7.91
C LEU A 254 0.37 -0.44 9.22
N THR A 255 1.71 -0.48 9.21
CA THR A 255 2.49 -0.55 10.46
C THR A 255 2.33 0.71 11.31
N GLY A 256 1.96 1.84 10.71
CA GLY A 256 1.98 3.14 11.35
C GLY A 256 3.40 3.61 11.70
N LEU A 257 4.44 3.06 11.08
CA LEU A 257 5.84 3.36 11.36
C LEU A 257 6.52 4.12 10.21
N ASP A 258 7.25 5.19 10.54
CA ASP A 258 8.25 5.75 9.63
C ASP A 258 9.51 4.89 9.69
N ILE A 259 10.06 4.46 8.56
CA ILE A 259 11.19 3.53 8.53
C ILE A 259 12.48 4.26 8.12
N ILE A 260 13.60 3.87 8.72
CA ILE A 260 14.96 4.25 8.32
C ILE A 260 15.68 2.94 8.00
N GLY A 261 15.76 2.61 6.72
CA GLY A 261 16.24 1.29 6.26
C GLY A 261 16.13 1.14 4.75
N SER A 262 16.62 0.01 4.23
CA SER A 262 16.38 -0.42 2.85
C SER A 262 15.48 -1.64 2.85
N ILE A 263 14.40 -1.58 2.07
CA ILE A 263 13.43 -2.67 1.89
C ILE A 263 13.55 -3.17 0.45
N THR A 264 13.89 -4.45 0.30
CA THR A 264 13.97 -5.11 -1.01
C THR A 264 12.94 -6.23 -1.07
N SER A 265 12.12 -6.24 -2.12
CA SER A 265 11.14 -7.28 -2.38
C SER A 265 11.47 -7.99 -3.69
N TYR A 266 11.49 -9.33 -3.66
CA TYR A 266 11.68 -10.17 -4.83
C TYR A 266 10.44 -11.04 -5.01
N ARG A 267 9.71 -10.77 -6.10
CA ARG A 267 8.42 -11.43 -6.42
C ARG A 267 7.38 -11.28 -5.29
N GLY A 268 7.50 -10.31 -4.38
CA GLY A 268 6.61 -10.18 -3.23
C GLY A 268 5.17 -9.77 -3.61
N GLY A 269 4.22 -10.03 -2.73
CA GLY A 269 2.83 -9.59 -2.91
C GLY A 269 2.25 -9.18 -1.55
N HIS A 270 0.98 -8.82 -1.51
CA HIS A 270 0.33 -8.31 -0.30
C HIS A 270 0.54 -9.22 0.92
N SER A 271 0.47 -10.54 0.75
CA SER A 271 0.71 -11.52 1.82
C SER A 271 2.13 -11.41 2.41
N LEU A 272 3.17 -11.41 1.57
CA LEU A 272 4.56 -11.23 2.01
C LEU A 272 4.81 -9.85 2.62
N ASN A 273 4.21 -8.81 2.05
CA ASN A 273 4.29 -7.45 2.58
C ASN A 273 3.70 -7.37 3.99
N GLY A 274 2.52 -7.99 4.20
CA GLY A 274 1.86 -8.09 5.50
C GLY A 274 2.69 -8.84 6.54
N LEU A 275 3.36 -9.94 6.14
CA LEU A 275 4.28 -10.66 7.03
C LEU A 275 5.49 -9.81 7.42
N LEU A 276 6.08 -9.04 6.49
CA LEU A 276 7.15 -8.11 6.86
C LEU A 276 6.63 -7.00 7.78
N ALA A 277 5.44 -6.46 7.51
CA ALA A 277 4.81 -5.44 8.35
C ALA A 277 4.69 -5.91 9.80
N GLN A 278 4.26 -7.16 10.03
CA GLN A 278 4.23 -7.77 11.36
C GLN A 278 5.61 -7.81 12.01
N ARG A 279 6.66 -8.24 11.28
CA ARG A 279 8.04 -8.26 11.81
C ARG A 279 8.59 -6.88 12.15
N LEU A 280 8.20 -5.85 11.41
CA LEU A 280 8.60 -4.47 11.67
C LEU A 280 7.92 -3.92 12.94
N VAL A 281 6.64 -4.26 13.15
CA VAL A 281 5.91 -3.94 14.38
C VAL A 281 6.55 -4.63 15.59
N GLU A 282 6.92 -5.91 15.47
CA GLU A 282 7.68 -6.64 16.50
C GLU A 282 9.01 -5.95 16.82
N LEU A 283 9.78 -5.54 15.81
CA LEU A 283 11.03 -4.82 16.02
C LEU A 283 10.79 -3.47 16.73
N ALA A 284 9.78 -2.72 16.33
CA ALA A 284 9.43 -1.45 16.96
C ALA A 284 9.06 -1.63 18.44
N ALA A 285 8.32 -2.69 18.78
CA ALA A 285 8.02 -3.03 20.17
C ALA A 285 9.29 -3.34 20.97
N LEU A 286 10.21 -4.14 20.42
CA LEU A 286 11.50 -4.45 21.04
C LEU A 286 12.40 -3.22 21.24
N GLN A 287 12.30 -2.22 20.36
CA GLN A 287 13.01 -0.94 20.47
C GLN A 287 12.28 0.08 21.38
N GLY A 288 11.20 -0.31 22.08
CA GLY A 288 10.45 0.57 22.97
C GLY A 288 9.72 1.71 22.25
N MET A 289 9.39 1.51 20.97
CA MET A 289 8.69 2.50 20.16
C MET A 289 7.18 2.49 20.36
N MET A 290 6.61 1.35 20.76
CA MET A 290 5.18 1.16 20.91
C MET A 290 4.74 1.27 22.38
N GLY A 291 3.56 1.87 22.62
CA GLY A 291 2.96 1.94 23.94
C GLY A 291 2.46 0.58 24.45
N PRO A 292 2.18 0.45 25.76
CA PRO A 292 1.80 -0.82 26.41
C PRO A 292 0.54 -1.48 25.84
N GLU A 293 -0.36 -0.74 25.17
CA GLU A 293 -1.60 -1.26 24.58
C GLU A 293 -1.41 -2.12 23.32
N SER A 294 -0.20 -2.15 22.74
CA SER A 294 0.09 -2.89 21.51
C SER A 294 0.59 -4.33 21.71
N GLN A 295 0.75 -4.77 22.97
CA GLN A 295 1.44 -6.02 23.31
C GLN A 295 0.55 -7.26 23.39
N SER A 296 -0.77 -7.17 23.16
CA SER A 296 -1.73 -8.23 23.52
C SER A 296 -2.13 -9.22 22.40
N HIS A 297 -1.65 -9.10 21.16
CA HIS A 297 -2.20 -9.88 20.03
C HIS A 297 -1.17 -10.63 19.16
N THR A 298 -0.07 -11.10 19.74
CA THR A 298 0.94 -11.93 19.04
C THR A 298 0.87 -13.42 19.44
N ASN A 299 -0.32 -14.01 19.50
CA ASN A 299 -0.44 -15.46 19.62
C ASN A 299 -1.70 -15.99 18.91
N GLN A 300 -1.62 -16.13 17.59
CA GLN A 300 -2.38 -17.13 16.85
C GLN A 300 -1.70 -17.37 15.50
N ALA A 301 -0.78 -18.34 15.47
CA ALA A 301 -0.27 -18.90 14.23
C ALA A 301 -1.38 -19.76 13.61
N SER A 302 -2.15 -19.21 12.67
CA SER A 302 -3.06 -19.98 11.84
C SER A 302 -2.28 -20.61 10.67
N SER A 303 -2.15 -21.93 10.70
CA SER A 303 -1.68 -22.74 9.58
C SER A 303 -2.70 -22.67 8.44
N CYS A 304 -2.36 -22.02 7.32
CA CYS A 304 -3.13 -22.12 6.08
C CYS A 304 -2.50 -23.17 5.15
N PRO A 305 -3.31 -24.05 4.52
CA PRO A 305 -2.82 -25.10 3.65
C PRO A 305 -2.44 -24.57 2.27
N PHE A 306 -1.44 -25.21 1.66
CA PHE A 306 -0.95 -25.11 0.28
C PHE A 306 -1.80 -24.27 -0.70
N GLU A 307 -1.24 -23.14 -1.15
CA GLU A 307 -1.73 -22.39 -2.32
C GLU A 307 -0.71 -22.45 -3.46
N SER A 308 -1.24 -22.66 -4.67
CA SER A 308 -0.49 -22.78 -5.92
C SER A 308 -0.08 -21.41 -6.49
N ASP A 309 1.06 -21.38 -7.16
CA ASP A 309 1.80 -20.26 -7.79
C ASP A 309 0.96 -19.44 -8.81
N ARG A 310 -0.06 -18.69 -8.36
CA ARG A 310 -0.86 -17.79 -9.21
C ARG A 310 -0.70 -16.29 -8.91
N ASP A 311 0.03 -15.95 -7.85
CA ASP A 311 0.36 -14.57 -7.47
C ASP A 311 1.49 -13.95 -8.30
N ALA A 312 2.01 -14.67 -9.29
CA ALA A 312 3.22 -14.32 -10.01
C ALA A 312 3.08 -14.46 -11.53
N ALA A 313 1.93 -14.03 -12.06
CA ALA A 313 1.74 -13.73 -13.47
C ALA A 313 1.06 -12.36 -13.58
#